data_AF-A0A850PVH2-F1
#
_entry.id   AF-A0A850PVH2-F1
#
_cell.length_a   1.000
_cell.length_b   1.000
_cell.length_c   1.000
_cell.angle_alpha   90.00
_cell.angle_beta   90.00
_cell.angle_gamma   90.00
#
_symmetry.space_group_name_H-M   'P 1'
#
loop_
_entity.id
_entity.type
_entity.pdbx_description
1 polymer ?
#
loop_
_entity_poly.entity_id
_entity_poly.type
_entity_poly.pdbx_seq_one_letter_code
_entity_poly.pdbx_strand_id
1 'polypeptide(L)'
;MNKISYIIEILSFSSLLILTFNCKKENGNPLIPPTVVIDEDSNVYHTVTIGTQTWMVENLKVNTFNDGKPIAYVTDSNEWSELHTPAYCFTNNNELNKEKLGALYNLYAVQTGKLAPKGWHVATENDWITLEE
;
A
#
# COMPACT_ATOMS: atom_id res chain seq x y z
N MET A 1 -37.79 -40.80 49.28
CA MET A 1 -38.78 -39.89 49.90
C MET A 1 -38.21 -38.49 49.87
N ASN A 2 -38.77 -37.63 49.02
CA ASN A 2 -39.04 -36.19 49.22
C ASN A 2 -39.66 -35.68 47.90
N LYS A 3 -40.92 -35.27 47.98
CA LYS A 3 -41.79 -34.81 46.88
C LYS A 3 -41.50 -33.34 46.54
N ILE A 4 -42.19 -32.85 45.50
CA ILE A 4 -42.51 -31.45 45.09
C ILE A 4 -41.84 -31.15 43.73
N SER A 5 -42.46 -31.31 42.55
CA SER A 5 -43.72 -30.77 41.97
C SER A 5 -43.66 -29.28 41.65
N TYR A 6 -43.26 -28.89 40.43
CA TYR A 6 -43.75 -27.69 39.72
C TYR A 6 -43.71 -27.88 38.19
N ILE A 7 -44.91 -27.95 37.60
CA ILE A 7 -45.25 -27.74 36.19
C ILE A 7 -45.30 -26.20 35.97
N ILE A 8 -45.35 -25.74 34.69
CA ILE A 8 -45.72 -24.39 34.21
C ILE A 8 -44.47 -23.51 33.97
N GLU A 9 -44.11 -22.99 32.79
CA GLU A 9 -44.82 -22.69 31.54
C GLU A 9 -43.84 -22.67 30.35
N ILE A 10 -44.21 -23.29 29.24
CA ILE A 10 -43.58 -23.07 27.93
C ILE A 10 -44.25 -21.82 27.35
N LEU A 11 -43.53 -20.70 27.32
CA LEU A 11 -43.92 -19.55 26.52
C LEU A 11 -42.75 -19.11 25.64
N SER A 12 -43.11 -18.96 24.38
CA SER A 12 -42.31 -18.65 23.21
C SER A 12 -41.43 -17.42 23.37
N PHE A 13 -40.21 -17.49 22.87
CA PHE A 13 -39.82 -16.71 21.68
C PHE A 13 -38.47 -17.24 21.21
N SER A 14 -38.53 -18.01 20.13
CA SER A 14 -37.38 -18.40 19.34
C SER A 14 -36.63 -17.14 18.89
N SER A 15 -35.47 -16.86 19.49
CA SER A 15 -34.45 -16.07 18.82
C SER A 15 -33.44 -17.02 18.23
N LEU A 16 -33.87 -17.69 17.16
CA LEU A 16 -32.96 -18.19 16.15
C LEU A 16 -32.33 -16.93 15.54
N LEU A 17 -31.09 -16.62 15.92
CA LEU A 17 -30.31 -15.57 15.27
C LEU A 17 -29.99 -16.05 13.86
N ILE A 18 -30.95 -15.86 12.95
CA ILE A 18 -30.72 -16.03 11.52
C ILE A 18 -29.83 -14.85 11.13
N LEU A 19 -28.53 -15.10 11.02
CA LEU A 19 -27.63 -14.24 10.26
C LEU A 19 -28.06 -14.35 8.79
N THR A 20 -29.10 -13.60 8.41
CA THR A 20 -29.35 -13.33 7.01
C THR A 20 -28.23 -12.42 6.56
N PHE A 21 -27.17 -13.00 6.00
CA PHE A 21 -26.32 -12.26 5.06
C PHE A 21 -27.21 -11.88 3.88
N ASN A 22 -27.86 -10.73 4.00
CA ASN A 22 -28.53 -10.09 2.90
C ASN A 22 -27.45 -9.32 2.13
N CYS A 23 -26.77 -10.00 1.21
CA CYS A 23 -25.94 -9.34 0.21
C CYS A 23 -26.62 -9.48 -1.15
N LYS A 24 -27.15 -8.37 -1.68
CA LYS A 24 -27.68 -8.25 -3.04
C LYS A 24 -27.61 -6.79 -3.46
N LYS A 25 -27.18 -6.37 -4.66
CA LYS A 25 -26.42 -6.95 -5.79
C LYS A 25 -25.79 -5.76 -6.54
N GLU A 26 -24.68 -6.04 -7.21
CA GLU A 26 -23.77 -5.17 -7.99
C GLU A 26 -24.41 -4.31 -9.09
N ASN A 27 -23.76 -3.18 -9.38
CA ASN A 27 -23.85 -2.43 -10.64
C ASN A 27 -22.47 -1.82 -10.98
N GLY A 28 -21.80 -2.33 -12.03
CA GLY A 28 -20.83 -1.56 -12.82
C GLY A 28 -19.37 -2.06 -12.81
N ASN A 29 -18.98 -2.74 -13.89
CA ASN A 29 -17.66 -3.28 -14.25
C ASN A 29 -17.24 -4.52 -13.43
N PRO A 30 -16.73 -5.62 -14.03
CA PRO A 30 -16.06 -6.65 -13.24
C PRO A 30 -15.01 -5.92 -12.41
N LEU A 31 -15.07 -6.09 -11.08
CA LEU A 31 -14.01 -5.65 -10.21
C LEU A 31 -12.75 -6.38 -10.70
N ILE A 32 -12.02 -5.77 -11.62
CA ILE A 32 -10.60 -6.06 -11.80
C ILE A 32 -10.10 -5.85 -10.37
N PRO A 33 -9.69 -6.91 -9.64
CA PRO A 33 -9.10 -6.70 -8.33
C PRO A 33 -8.04 -5.64 -8.55
N PRO A 34 -7.97 -4.57 -7.73
CA PRO A 34 -6.98 -3.55 -7.96
C PRO A 34 -5.64 -4.25 -8.14
N THR A 35 -5.06 -4.11 -9.32
CA THR A 35 -3.76 -4.70 -9.58
C THR A 35 -2.84 -3.97 -8.64
N VAL A 36 -2.29 -4.70 -7.68
CA VAL A 36 -1.33 -4.16 -6.72
C VAL A 36 0.06 -4.63 -7.08
N VAL A 37 1.04 -3.78 -6.81
CA VAL A 37 2.44 -4.16 -6.76
C VAL A 37 2.91 -4.09 -5.31
N ILE A 38 3.72 -5.07 -4.93
CA ILE A 38 4.31 -5.15 -3.59
C ILE A 38 5.82 -5.00 -3.74
N ASP A 39 6.41 -4.12 -2.94
CA ASP A 39 7.87 -3.91 -2.92
C ASP A 39 8.58 -4.86 -1.95
N GLU A 40 9.90 -4.69 -1.81
CA GLU A 40 10.73 -5.51 -0.92
C GLU A 40 10.40 -5.30 0.57
N ASP A 41 9.80 -4.15 0.92
CA ASP A 41 9.43 -3.76 2.28
C ASP A 41 7.98 -4.13 2.62
N SER A 42 7.32 -4.91 1.76
CA SER A 42 5.91 -5.29 1.86
C SER A 42 4.93 -4.10 1.82
N ASN A 43 5.34 -2.95 1.27
CA ASN A 43 4.39 -1.89 0.98
C ASN A 43 3.55 -2.31 -0.24
N VAL A 44 2.25 -2.05 -0.16
CA VAL A 44 1.28 -2.33 -1.23
C VAL A 44 0.95 -1.03 -1.94
N TYR A 45 1.11 -1.00 -3.26
CA TYR A 45 0.75 0.12 -4.11
C TYR A 45 -0.34 -0.31 -5.08
N HIS A 46 -1.44 0.43 -5.12
CA HIS A 46 -2.46 0.26 -6.15
C HIS A 46 -1.91 0.77 -7.48
N THR A 47 -2.42 0.21 -8.57
CA THR A 47 -1.99 0.60 -9.91
C THR A 47 -3.17 1.04 -10.77
N VAL A 48 -2.89 1.91 -11.73
CA VAL A 48 -3.84 2.41 -12.71
C VAL A 48 -3.20 2.37 -14.10
N THR A 49 -3.96 1.90 -15.09
CA THR A 49 -3.53 1.98 -16.48
C THR A 49 -4.00 3.29 -17.08
N ILE A 50 -3.07 4.06 -17.64
CA ILE A 50 -3.31 5.32 -18.34
C ILE A 50 -2.68 5.20 -19.73
N GLY A 51 -3.50 5.28 -20.77
CA GLY A 51 -3.07 4.97 -22.14
C GLY A 51 -2.55 3.53 -22.23
N THR A 52 -1.30 3.38 -22.65
CA THR A 52 -0.60 2.08 -22.78
C THR A 52 0.28 1.74 -21.56
N GLN A 53 0.37 2.65 -20.57
CA GLN A 53 1.27 2.52 -19.43
C GLN A 53 0.51 2.21 -18.15
N THR A 54 1.16 1.50 -17.22
CA THR A 54 0.61 1.22 -15.89
C THR A 54 1.44 1.95 -14.84
N TRP A 55 0.76 2.73 -14.00
CA TRP A 55 1.35 3.64 -13.01
C TRP A 55 0.93 3.24 -11.60
N MET A 56 1.78 3.56 -10.61
CA MET A 56 1.39 3.48 -9.20
C MET A 56 0.47 4.66 -8.85
N VAL A 57 -0.51 4.40 -7.98
CA VAL A 57 -1.41 5.44 -7.46
C VAL A 57 -0.77 6.20 -6.30
N GLU A 58 -0.04 5.51 -5.43
CA GLU A 58 0.61 6.09 -4.26
C GLU A 58 2.08 6.47 -4.51
N ASN A 59 2.59 7.36 -3.66
CA ASN A 59 4.00 7.72 -3.64
C ASN A 59 4.85 6.56 -3.12
N LEU A 60 6.01 6.35 -3.73
CA LEU A 60 6.97 5.33 -3.34
C LEU A 60 7.51 5.57 -1.92
N LYS A 61 7.58 4.51 -1.10
CA LYS A 61 8.00 4.58 0.31
C LYS A 61 8.92 3.43 0.74
N VAL A 62 9.73 2.95 -0.19
CA VAL A 62 10.77 1.94 0.06
C VAL A 62 11.87 2.48 0.98
N ASN A 63 12.39 1.62 1.83
CA ASN A 63 13.67 1.78 2.52
C ASN A 63 14.67 0.67 2.14
N THR A 64 14.24 -0.29 1.30
CA THR A 64 15.07 -1.34 0.71
C THR A 64 14.96 -1.33 -0.81
N PHE A 65 16.08 -1.46 -1.50
CA PHE A 65 16.12 -1.66 -2.94
C PHE A 65 15.49 -2.99 -3.35
N ASN A 66 15.10 -3.11 -4.62
CA ASN A 66 14.53 -4.34 -5.17
C ASN A 66 15.50 -5.54 -5.24
N ASP A 67 16.75 -5.38 -4.81
CA ASP A 67 17.71 -6.47 -4.60
C ASP A 67 17.94 -6.80 -3.11
N GLY A 68 17.11 -6.27 -2.21
CA GLY A 68 17.17 -6.52 -0.77
C GLY A 68 18.19 -5.67 -0.01
N LYS A 69 18.90 -4.74 -0.68
CA LYS A 69 19.87 -3.87 0.00
C LYS A 69 19.19 -2.68 0.65
N PRO A 70 19.49 -2.36 1.92
CA PRO A 70 18.92 -1.19 2.57
C PRO A 70 19.43 0.11 1.94
N ILE A 71 18.59 1.14 1.99
CA ILE A 71 18.92 2.51 1.60
C ILE A 71 19.26 3.28 2.88
N ALA A 72 20.29 4.12 2.88
CA ALA A 72 20.66 4.87 4.08
C ALA A 72 19.57 5.90 4.45
N TYR A 73 19.15 5.93 5.71
CA TYR A 73 18.23 6.94 6.23
C TYR A 73 19.03 8.14 6.77
N VAL A 74 18.93 9.30 6.11
CA VAL A 74 19.74 10.49 6.44
C VAL A 74 18.84 11.70 6.59
N THR A 75 18.82 12.30 7.77
CA THR A 75 17.96 13.48 8.08
C THR A 75 18.74 14.77 8.30
N ASP A 76 20.04 14.68 8.56
CA ASP A 76 20.90 15.84 8.73
C ASP A 76 21.14 16.52 7.38
N SER A 77 20.93 17.84 7.32
CA SER A 77 21.02 18.59 6.07
C SER A 77 22.45 18.72 5.55
N ASN A 78 23.44 18.79 6.45
CA ASN A 78 24.84 18.91 6.05
C ASN A 78 25.32 17.57 5.50
N GLU A 79 25.03 16.48 6.21
CA GLU A 79 25.32 15.11 5.74
C GLU A 79 24.68 14.85 4.37
N TRP A 80 23.40 15.19 4.20
CA TRP A 80 22.69 15.02 2.94
C TRP A 80 23.35 15.76 1.77
N SER A 81 23.84 16.97 2.02
CA SER A 81 24.46 17.81 0.98
C SER A 81 25.82 17.29 0.50
N GLU A 82 26.54 16.58 1.36
CA GLU A 82 27.86 16.01 1.08
C GLU A 82 27.78 14.54 0.62
N LEU A 83 26.60 13.93 0.70
CA LEU A 83 26.44 12.50 0.44
C LEU A 83 26.54 12.17 -1.06
N HIS A 84 27.34 11.15 -1.38
CA HIS A 84 27.52 10.62 -2.74
C HIS A 84 27.10 9.15 -2.87
N THR A 85 26.31 8.69 -1.92
CA THR A 85 25.76 7.33 -1.86
C THR A 85 24.23 7.41 -1.77
N PRO A 86 23.52 6.32 -2.10
CA PRO A 86 22.07 6.31 -2.01
C PRO A 86 21.55 6.59 -0.61
N ALA A 87 20.59 7.52 -0.52
CA ALA A 87 19.89 7.80 0.72
C ALA A 87 18.43 8.18 0.48
N TYR A 88 17.65 8.05 1.55
CA TYR A 88 16.28 8.50 1.63
C TYR A 88 16.01 9.23 2.95
N CYS A 89 14.95 10.04 2.96
CA CYS A 89 14.38 10.62 4.17
C CYS A 89 12.86 10.79 4.01
N PHE A 90 12.19 11.27 5.07
CA PHE A 90 10.78 11.63 4.99
C PHE A 90 10.63 13.14 4.99
N THR A 91 9.55 13.65 4.39
CA THR A 91 9.22 15.08 4.41
C THR A 91 9.28 15.61 5.85
N ASN A 92 9.95 16.74 6.07
CA ASN A 92 10.20 17.34 7.38
C ASN A 92 10.90 16.42 8.39
N ASN A 93 11.63 15.40 7.93
CA ASN A 93 12.28 14.39 8.77
C ASN A 93 11.30 13.70 9.74
N ASN A 94 10.03 13.55 9.33
CA ASN A 94 8.98 12.99 10.16
C ASN A 94 8.42 11.72 9.52
N GLU A 95 8.65 10.58 10.16
CA GLU A 95 8.19 9.27 9.70
C GLU A 95 6.66 9.14 9.62
N LEU A 96 5.91 9.95 10.38
CA LEU A 96 4.45 10.00 10.26
C LEU A 96 3.99 10.44 8.86
N ASN A 97 4.87 11.05 8.06
CA ASN A 97 4.59 11.42 6.69
C ASN A 97 4.75 10.27 5.69
N LYS A 98 5.34 9.13 6.08
CA LYS A 98 5.60 7.98 5.20
C LYS A 98 4.35 7.55 4.43
N GLU A 99 3.24 7.35 5.14
CA GLU A 99 2.02 6.81 4.54
C GLU A 99 1.31 7.82 3.63
N LYS A 100 1.39 9.11 3.96
CA LYS A 100 0.67 10.16 3.23
C LYS A 100 1.47 10.75 2.07
N LEU A 101 2.78 10.88 2.23
CA LEU A 101 3.65 11.63 1.31
C LEU A 101 4.73 10.76 0.67
N GLY A 102 4.93 9.53 1.14
CA GLY A 102 6.03 8.68 0.70
C GLY A 102 7.38 9.12 1.27
N ALA A 103 8.45 8.62 0.66
CA ALA A 103 9.83 9.00 0.99
C ALA A 103 10.44 9.87 -0.11
N LEU A 104 11.42 10.68 0.29
CA LEU A 104 12.26 11.48 -0.59
C LEU A 104 13.58 10.74 -0.80
N TYR A 105 14.07 10.70 -2.03
CA TYR A 105 15.30 10.00 -2.39
C TYR A 105 16.27 10.94 -3.08
N ASN A 106 17.56 10.74 -2.86
CA ASN A 106 18.58 11.46 -3.61
C ASN A 106 18.79 10.86 -5.01
N LEU A 107 19.50 11.61 -5.86
CA LEU A 107 19.78 11.18 -7.24
C LEU A 107 20.56 9.86 -7.29
N TYR A 108 21.48 9.62 -6.34
CA TYR A 108 22.27 8.40 -6.26
C TYR A 108 21.39 7.16 -6.06
N ALA A 109 20.32 7.26 -5.27
CA ALA A 109 19.34 6.19 -5.10
C ALA A 109 18.55 5.92 -6.39
N VAL A 110 18.10 6.96 -7.08
CA VAL A 110 17.38 6.84 -8.36
C VAL A 110 18.25 6.19 -9.44
N GLN A 111 19.50 6.63 -9.57
CA GLN A 111 20.45 6.15 -10.58
C GLN A 111 20.84 4.67 -10.43
N THR A 112 20.55 4.04 -9.28
CA THR A 112 20.77 2.59 -9.13
C THR A 112 19.91 1.76 -10.10
N GLY A 113 18.77 2.30 -10.56
CA GLY A 113 17.75 1.56 -11.30
C GLY A 113 17.03 0.50 -10.46
N LYS A 114 17.25 0.49 -9.14
CA LYS A 114 16.75 -0.54 -8.21
C LYS A 114 15.74 -0.03 -7.21
N LEU A 115 15.39 1.26 -7.31
CA LEU A 115 14.53 1.94 -6.36
C LEU A 115 13.07 1.46 -6.46
N ALA A 116 12.59 1.21 -7.68
CA ALA A 116 11.24 0.71 -7.92
C ALA A 116 11.16 -0.82 -7.72
N PRO A 117 9.96 -1.39 -7.41
CA PRO A 117 9.74 -2.82 -7.34
C PRO A 117 10.21 -3.57 -8.59
N LYS A 118 10.45 -4.89 -8.47
CA LYS A 118 10.88 -5.70 -9.63
C LYS A 118 9.87 -5.59 -10.77
N GLY A 119 10.37 -5.31 -11.97
CA GLY A 119 9.54 -5.10 -13.17
C GLY A 119 8.98 -3.69 -13.33
N TRP A 120 9.27 -2.79 -12.38
CA TRP A 120 8.91 -1.37 -12.42
C TRP A 120 10.18 -0.51 -12.49
N HIS A 121 10.04 0.72 -12.95
CA HIS A 121 11.12 1.71 -12.99
C HIS A 121 10.63 3.08 -12.54
N VAL A 122 11.57 3.95 -12.17
CA VAL A 122 11.28 5.37 -11.94
C VAL A 122 11.02 6.02 -13.29
N ALA A 123 9.91 6.75 -13.41
CA ALA A 123 9.51 7.38 -14.65
C ALA A 123 10.62 8.24 -15.27
N THR A 124 10.82 8.06 -16.56
CA THR A 124 11.71 8.81 -17.43
C THR A 124 10.93 9.88 -18.19
N GLU A 125 11.63 10.79 -18.85
CA GLU A 125 11.00 11.78 -19.73
C GLU A 125 10.15 11.13 -20.84
N ASN A 126 10.60 10.00 -21.40
CA ASN A 126 9.84 9.28 -22.43
C ASN A 126 8.53 8.71 -21.91
N ASP A 127 8.49 8.27 -20.64
CA ASP A 127 7.25 7.76 -20.03
C ASP A 127 6.22 8.89 -19.89
N TRP A 128 6.67 10.12 -19.60
CA TRP A 128 5.80 11.30 -19.58
C TRP A 128 5.33 11.71 -20.97
N ILE A 129 6.22 11.75 -21.96
CA ILE A 129 5.87 12.06 -23.36
C ILE A 129 4.79 11.10 -23.87
N THR A 130 4.88 9.83 -23.52
CA THR A 130 3.89 8.80 -23.91
C THR A 130 2.48 9.08 -23.35
N LEU A 131 2.33 9.91 -22.30
CA LEU A 131 1.02 10.31 -21.76
C LEU A 131 0.42 11.55 -22.45
N GLU A 132 1.21 12.29 -23.22
CA GLU A 132 0.76 13.50 -23.92
C GLU A 132 0.11 13.19 -25.27
N GLU A 133 0.34 11.99 -25.81
CA GLU A 133 -0.22 11.48 -27.07
C GLU A 133 -1.64 10.91 -26.91
#